data_AF-A0A7S1NX63-F1
#
_entry.id   AF-A0A7S1NX63-F1
#
_cell.length_a   1.000
_cell.length_b   1.000
_cell.length_c   1.000
_cell.angle_alpha   90.00
_cell.angle_beta   90.00
_cell.angle_gamma   90.00
#
_symmetry.space_group_name_H-M   'P 1'
#
loop_
_entity.id
_entity.type
_entity.pdbx_description
1 polymer ?
#
loop_
_entity_poly.entity_id
_entity_poly.type
_entity_poly.pdbx_seq_one_letter_code
_entity_poly.pdbx_strand_id
1 'polypeptide(L)'
;EPILVGRQSLVDDMARPAPGKTGSGLLVSSYLEPVPQFIPLENLTVTTSPEALGGCDVVLVCTKSAQSHEAGQLIAKFASADALVVSFQNGTANPATLREAVRPTQTVLAGMVEF
;
A
#
# COMPACT_ATOMS: atom_id res chain seq x y z
N GLU A 1 5.91 4.03 11.22
CA GLU A 1 6.56 2.84 10.63
C GLU A 1 5.72 2.35 9.47
N PRO A 2 6.30 1.88 8.36
CA PRO A 2 5.52 1.41 7.22
C PRO A 2 4.73 0.14 7.58
N ILE A 3 3.44 0.16 7.30
CA ILE A 3 2.53 -0.96 7.53
C ILE A 3 2.15 -1.56 6.19
N LEU A 4 2.28 -2.88 6.07
CA LEU A 4 1.86 -3.64 4.90
C LEU A 4 0.67 -4.52 5.29
N VAL A 5 -0.53 -4.13 4.86
CA VAL A 5 -1.72 -4.96 5.01
C VAL A 5 -1.75 -5.96 3.86
N GLY A 6 -1.46 -7.24 4.14
CA GLY A 6 -1.20 -8.23 3.11
C GLY A 6 -1.11 -9.66 3.64
N ARG A 7 -1.01 -10.62 2.71
CA ARG A 7 -0.89 -12.05 3.04
C ARG A 7 0.56 -12.45 3.30
N GLN A 8 0.75 -13.62 3.91
CA GLN A 8 2.07 -14.23 4.16
C GLN A 8 2.99 -14.24 2.93
N SER A 9 2.44 -14.43 1.73
CA SER A 9 3.21 -14.38 0.48
C SER A 9 3.98 -13.07 0.27
N LEU A 10 3.50 -11.95 0.81
CA LEU A 10 4.20 -10.67 0.76
C LEU A 10 5.47 -10.69 1.63
N VAL A 11 5.36 -11.27 2.82
CA VAL A 11 6.52 -11.50 3.72
C VAL A 11 7.51 -12.40 3.03
N ASP A 12 7.03 -13.50 2.44
CA ASP A 12 7.87 -14.49 1.75
C ASP A 12 8.61 -13.85 0.57
N ASP A 13 7.94 -12.94 -0.16
CA ASP A 13 8.53 -12.21 -1.27
C ASP A 13 9.64 -11.25 -0.80
N MET A 14 9.42 -10.51 0.30
CA MET A 14 10.41 -9.59 0.91
C MET A 14 11.53 -10.31 1.66
N ALA A 15 11.29 -11.56 2.11
CA ALA A 15 12.29 -12.40 2.73
C ALA A 15 13.39 -12.82 1.73
N ARG A 16 13.08 -12.82 0.42
CA ARG A 16 14.07 -13.10 -0.63
C ARG A 16 14.98 -11.89 -0.84
N PRO A 17 16.31 -12.07 -0.84
CA PRO A 17 17.23 -10.98 -1.13
C PRO A 17 16.99 -10.42 -2.53
N ALA A 18 16.92 -9.10 -2.65
CA ALA A 18 16.90 -8.46 -3.97
C ALA A 18 18.20 -8.79 -4.74
N PRO A 19 18.17 -8.96 -6.07
CA PRO A 19 19.37 -9.23 -6.86
C PRO A 19 20.48 -8.21 -6.57
N GLY A 20 21.66 -8.68 -6.16
CA GLY A 20 22.80 -7.82 -5.83
C GLY A 20 22.75 -7.14 -4.45
N LYS A 21 21.81 -7.50 -3.56
CA LYS A 21 21.72 -6.98 -2.19
C LYS A 21 21.78 -8.10 -1.16
N THR A 22 22.49 -7.84 -0.06
CA THR A 22 22.50 -8.70 1.13
C THR A 22 21.47 -8.16 2.13
N GLY A 23 20.33 -8.86 2.29
CA GLY A 23 19.31 -8.52 3.30
C GLY A 23 17.87 -8.77 2.83
N SER A 24 17.01 -9.15 3.78
CA SER A 24 15.55 -9.33 3.62
C SER A 24 14.82 -8.07 4.07
N GLY A 25 13.95 -7.49 3.23
CA GLY A 25 13.28 -6.23 3.55
C GLY A 25 12.81 -5.46 2.32
N LEU A 26 12.42 -4.20 2.54
CA LEU A 26 11.90 -3.31 1.50
C LEU A 26 12.95 -2.25 1.12
N LEU A 27 13.18 -2.09 -0.18
CA LEU A 27 13.95 -0.97 -0.70
C LEU A 27 13.01 0.15 -1.14
N VAL A 28 13.16 1.33 -0.56
CA VAL A 28 12.34 2.51 -0.87
C VAL A 28 13.24 3.57 -1.50
N SER A 29 12.97 3.91 -2.75
CA SER A 29 13.59 5.04 -3.44
C SER A 29 12.62 6.21 -3.50
N SER A 30 13.18 7.42 -3.50
CA SER A 30 12.44 8.66 -3.72
C SER A 30 13.10 9.39 -4.88
N TYR A 31 12.33 10.10 -5.69
CA TYR A 31 12.89 10.96 -6.73
C TYR A 31 13.71 12.13 -6.14
N LEU A 32 13.38 12.54 -4.91
CA LEU A 32 14.06 13.61 -4.20
C LEU A 32 15.36 13.16 -3.53
N GLU A 33 15.48 11.86 -3.21
CA GLU A 33 16.61 11.32 -2.46
C GLU A 33 17.49 10.46 -3.38
N PRO A 34 18.78 10.79 -3.53
CA PRO A 34 19.68 10.08 -4.44
C PRO A 34 20.01 8.65 -3.97
N VAL A 35 19.80 8.36 -2.68
CA VAL A 35 20.13 7.06 -2.08
C VAL A 35 18.85 6.37 -1.62
N PRO A 36 18.53 5.18 -2.16
CA PRO A 36 17.41 4.39 -1.68
C PRO A 36 17.60 3.97 -0.22
N GLN A 37 16.54 4.02 0.57
CA GLN A 37 16.51 3.56 1.95
C GLN A 37 16.17 2.07 1.99
N PHE A 38 16.88 1.31 2.81
CA PHE A 38 16.56 -0.09 3.09
C PHE A 38 15.82 -0.18 4.43
N ILE A 39 14.64 -0.80 4.41
CA ILE A 39 13.82 -1.05 5.59
C ILE A 39 13.91 -2.54 5.88
N PRO A 40 14.61 -2.96 6.96
CA PRO A 40 14.71 -4.35 7.34
C PRO A 40 13.35 -4.97 7.62
N LEU A 41 13.20 -6.27 7.38
CA LEU A 41 11.94 -6.99 7.56
C LEU A 41 11.40 -6.87 9.00
N GLU A 42 12.29 -6.85 10.01
CA GLU A 42 11.92 -6.68 11.42
C GLU A 42 11.28 -5.32 11.73
N ASN A 43 11.49 -4.32 10.85
CA ASN A 43 10.89 -2.99 10.96
C ASN A 43 9.62 -2.84 10.11
N LEU A 44 9.15 -3.93 9.48
CA LEU A 44 7.91 -3.98 8.74
C LEU A 44 6.84 -4.68 9.57
N THR A 45 5.70 -4.03 9.73
CA THR A 45 4.51 -4.71 10.25
C THR A 45 3.74 -5.29 9.08
N VAL A 46 3.55 -6.62 9.08
CA VAL A 46 2.70 -7.31 8.11
C VAL A 46 1.52 -7.95 8.80
N THR A 47 0.32 -7.66 8.31
CA THR A 47 -0.92 -8.12 8.95
C THR A 47 -2.03 -8.25 7.93
N THR A 48 -3.00 -9.12 8.21
CA THR A 48 -4.26 -9.23 7.46
C THR A 48 -5.38 -8.41 8.08
N SER A 49 -5.15 -7.78 9.23
CA SER A 49 -6.15 -6.98 9.96
C SER A 49 -6.25 -5.58 9.35
N PRO A 50 -7.44 -5.15 8.90
CA PRO A 50 -7.66 -3.83 8.32
C PRO A 50 -7.56 -2.69 9.36
N GLU A 51 -7.66 -2.98 10.66
CA GLU A 51 -7.47 -2.03 11.76
C GLU A 51 -6.09 -1.36 11.73
N ALA A 52 -5.09 -2.05 11.17
CA ALA A 52 -3.74 -1.53 11.03
C ALA A 52 -3.65 -0.30 10.10
N LEU A 53 -4.70 0.02 9.34
CA LEU A 53 -4.78 1.24 8.54
C LEU A 53 -4.87 2.52 9.37
N GLY A 54 -5.22 2.44 10.66
CA GLY A 54 -5.51 3.61 11.51
C GLY A 54 -4.38 4.63 11.67
N GLY A 55 -3.14 4.23 11.47
CA GLY A 55 -1.97 5.12 11.51
C GLY A 55 -1.44 5.55 10.14
N CYS A 56 -2.11 5.17 9.05
CA CYS A 56 -1.61 5.40 7.70
C CYS A 56 -2.10 6.73 7.13
N ASP A 57 -1.17 7.64 6.86
CA ASP A 57 -1.43 8.88 6.10
C ASP A 57 -1.56 8.61 4.59
N VAL A 58 -0.93 7.54 4.11
CA VAL A 58 -0.98 7.11 2.70
C VAL A 58 -1.30 5.63 2.63
N VAL A 59 -2.25 5.26 1.78
CA VAL A 59 -2.65 3.88 1.51
C VAL A 59 -2.48 3.56 0.03
N LEU A 60 -1.59 2.62 -0.27
CA LEU A 60 -1.36 2.11 -1.61
C LEU A 60 -2.23 0.86 -1.84
N VAL A 61 -3.20 0.93 -2.74
CA VAL A 61 -4.13 -0.16 -3.01
C VAL A 61 -3.57 -1.07 -4.10
N CYS A 62 -3.26 -2.30 -3.74
CA CYS A 62 -2.66 -3.31 -4.62
C CYS A 62 -3.47 -4.63 -4.68
N THR A 63 -4.78 -4.58 -4.37
CA THR A 63 -5.68 -5.74 -4.45
C THR A 63 -6.17 -5.97 -5.88
N LYS A 64 -6.83 -7.10 -6.15
CA LYS A 64 -7.47 -7.31 -7.46
C LYS A 64 -8.61 -6.31 -7.67
N SER A 65 -8.84 -5.88 -8.91
CA SER A 65 -9.87 -4.89 -9.26
C SER A 65 -11.28 -5.26 -8.75
N ALA A 66 -11.61 -6.56 -8.69
CA ALA A 66 -12.89 -7.03 -8.15
C ALA A 66 -13.10 -6.70 -6.66
N GLN A 67 -12.03 -6.36 -5.94
CA GLN A 67 -12.05 -6.08 -4.50
C GLN A 67 -11.92 -4.57 -4.20
N SER A 68 -11.93 -3.71 -5.22
CA SER A 68 -11.72 -2.27 -5.05
C SER A 68 -12.78 -1.62 -4.16
N HIS A 69 -14.05 -2.02 -4.29
CA HIS A 69 -15.13 -1.48 -3.45
C HIS A 69 -14.97 -1.90 -1.98
N GLU A 70 -14.72 -3.18 -1.72
CA GLU A 70 -14.47 -3.70 -0.37
C GLU A 70 -13.23 -3.03 0.27
N ALA A 71 -12.14 -2.87 -0.49
CA ALA A 71 -10.96 -2.16 -0.03
C ALA A 71 -11.29 -0.70 0.37
N GLY A 72 -12.08 0.01 -0.46
CA GLY A 72 -12.54 1.36 -0.15
C GLY A 72 -13.36 1.44 1.14
N GLN A 73 -14.26 0.48 1.39
CA GLN A 73 -15.04 0.41 2.64
C GLN A 73 -14.15 0.20 3.87
N LEU A 74 -13.13 -0.66 3.77
CA LEU A 74 -12.18 -0.89 4.86
C LEU A 74 -11.34 0.36 5.13
N ILE A 75 -10.87 1.04 4.08
CA ILE A 75 -10.13 2.30 4.20
C ILE A 75 -11.02 3.39 4.82
N ALA A 76 -12.28 3.51 4.40
CA ALA A 76 -13.24 4.43 5.00
C ALA A 76 -13.47 4.15 6.48
N LYS A 77 -13.44 2.89 6.89
CA LYS A 77 -13.68 2.51 8.28
C LYS A 77 -12.46 2.75 9.17
N PHE A 78 -11.29 2.33 8.71
CA PHE A 78 -10.14 2.16 9.58
C PHE A 78 -9.02 3.16 9.35
N ALA A 79 -8.83 3.71 8.14
CA ALA A 79 -7.74 4.63 7.87
C ALA A 79 -7.99 6.02 8.47
N SER A 80 -6.94 6.84 8.49
CA SER A 80 -7.06 8.27 8.81
C SER A 80 -8.13 8.94 7.96
N ALA A 81 -8.85 9.90 8.55
CA ALA A 81 -9.92 10.62 7.87
C ALA A 81 -9.40 11.40 6.64
N ASP A 82 -8.12 11.77 6.65
CA ASP A 82 -7.46 12.54 5.59
C ASP A 82 -6.45 11.68 4.81
N ALA A 83 -6.52 10.35 4.95
CA ALA A 83 -5.60 9.44 4.26
C ALA A 83 -5.63 9.66 2.74
N LEU A 84 -4.45 9.73 2.15
CA LEU A 84 -4.27 9.72 0.71
C LEU A 84 -4.33 8.27 0.20
N VAL A 85 -5.30 7.97 -0.65
CA VAL A 85 -5.49 6.64 -1.24
C VAL A 85 -4.97 6.66 -2.67
N VAL A 86 -4.03 5.78 -2.99
CA VAL A 86 -3.47 5.64 -4.34
C VAL A 86 -3.85 4.29 -4.91
N SER A 87 -4.59 4.29 -6.01
CA SER A 87 -4.93 3.05 -6.73
C SER A 87 -3.77 2.66 -7.65
N PHE A 88 -3.01 1.63 -7.29
CA PHE A 88 -1.94 1.06 -8.13
C PHE A 88 -2.36 -0.23 -8.84
N GLN A 89 -3.66 -0.50 -8.85
CA GLN A 89 -4.23 -1.68 -9.48
C GLN A 89 -4.30 -1.47 -10.99
N ASN A 90 -4.01 -2.51 -11.77
CA ASN A 90 -4.24 -2.47 -13.21
C ASN A 90 -5.74 -2.27 -13.53
N GLY A 91 -6.02 -1.37 -14.48
CA GLY A 91 -7.37 -1.05 -14.96
C GLY A 91 -7.86 0.34 -14.56
N THR A 92 -8.67 0.95 -15.42
CA THR A 92 -9.06 2.36 -15.32
C THR A 92 -10.27 2.63 -14.41
N ALA A 93 -11.04 1.59 -14.06
CA ALA A 93 -12.25 1.73 -13.24
C ALA A 93 -11.97 1.85 -11.73
N ASN A 94 -10.84 1.30 -11.26
CA ASN A 94 -10.55 1.18 -9.82
C ASN A 94 -10.58 2.52 -9.07
N PRO A 95 -9.99 3.62 -9.58
CA PRO A 95 -10.04 4.90 -8.88
C PRO A 95 -11.46 5.42 -8.67
N ALA A 96 -12.37 5.20 -9.64
CA ALA A 96 -13.77 5.61 -9.51
C ALA A 96 -14.49 4.78 -8.44
N THR A 97 -14.34 3.45 -8.49
CA THR A 97 -14.92 2.54 -7.48
C THR A 97 -14.41 2.82 -6.07
N LEU A 98 -13.12 3.18 -5.92
CA LEU A 98 -12.57 3.58 -4.62
C LEU A 98 -13.20 4.88 -4.13
N ARG A 99 -13.34 5.91 -4.99
CA ARG A 99 -13.97 7.19 -4.63
C ARG A 99 -15.41 7.04 -4.15
N GLU A 100 -16.15 6.07 -4.69
CA GLU A 100 -17.52 5.77 -4.25
C GLU A 100 -17.58 5.16 -2.85
N ALA A 101 -16.51 4.48 -2.41
CA ALA A 101 -16.50 3.70 -1.17
C ALA A 101 -15.74 4.38 -0.02
N VAL A 102 -14.77 5.24 -0.30
CA VAL A 102 -14.00 5.99 0.73
C VAL A 102 -14.80 7.16 1.30
N ARG A 103 -14.31 7.75 2.40
CA ARG A 103 -14.92 8.97 2.95
C ARG A 103 -14.69 10.16 1.99
N PRO A 104 -15.60 11.15 1.94
CA PRO A 104 -15.40 12.36 1.14
C PRO A 104 -14.13 13.15 1.46
N THR A 105 -13.59 13.03 2.69
CA THR A 105 -12.35 13.68 3.14
C THR A 105 -11.09 12.95 2.66
N GLN A 106 -11.20 11.68 2.26
CA GLN A 106 -10.08 10.88 1.80
C GLN A 106 -9.86 11.14 0.30
N THR A 107 -8.65 11.55 -0.06
CA THR A 107 -8.31 11.84 -1.46
C THR A 107 -7.95 10.55 -2.19
N VAL A 108 -8.52 10.31 -3.37
CA VAL A 108 -8.16 9.15 -4.21
C VAL A 108 -7.43 9.59 -5.48
N LEU A 109 -6.19 9.13 -5.62
CA LEU A 109 -5.36 9.30 -6.81
C LEU A 109 -5.30 8.02 -7.63
N ALA A 110 -5.28 8.18 -8.95
CA ALA A 110 -4.90 7.10 -9.87
C ALA A 110 -3.37 7.05 -9.94
N GLY A 111 -2.79 5.88 -9.65
CA GLY A 111 -1.36 5.62 -9.79
C GLY A 111 -1.08 4.73 -10.99
N MET A 112 0.11 4.87 -11.57
CA MET A 112 0.65 3.97 -12.58
C MET A 112 2.01 3.48 -12.09
N VAL A 113 2.31 2.21 -12.32
CA VAL A 113 3.67 1.65 -12.21
C VAL A 113 4.15 1.42 -13.64
N GLU A 114 5.25 2.08 -14.03
CA GLU A 114 5.86 1.85 -15.34
C GLU A 114 6.48 0.44 -15.41
N PHE A 115 6.49 -0.13 -16.62
CA PHE A 115 7.01 -1.47 -16.90
C PHE A 115 8.50 -1.45 -17.26
#